data_AF-A0A949G8R7-F1
#
_entry.id   AF-A0A949G8R7-F1
#
_cell.length_a   1.000
_cell.length_b   1.000
_cell.length_c   1.000
_cell.angle_alpha   90.00
_cell.angle_beta   90.00
_cell.angle_gamma   90.00
#
_symmetry.space_group_name_H-M   'P 1'
#
loop_
_entity.id
_entity.type
_entity.pdbx_description
1 polymer ?
#
loop_
_entity_poly.entity_id
_entity_poly.type
_entity_poly.pdbx_seq_one_letter_code
_entity_poly.pdbx_strand_id
1 'polypeptide(L)'
;MSQQDSDKAEFKKHSSPLKRGLLEFIILKAIDAESMYADQLCRFLAKTAFSCPPGTLYPLLRKLTKSGYIVHHSDDARKISHAHIQAMRDRYQ
;
A
#
# COMPACT_ATOMS: atom_id res chain seq x y z
N MET A 1 33.74 12.12 13.76
CA MET A 1 32.35 11.79 13.40
C MET A 1 31.55 11.83 14.68
N SER A 2 30.60 12.75 14.79
CA SER A 2 29.87 13.04 16.03
C SER A 2 28.81 11.97 16.29
N GLN A 3 28.56 11.60 17.55
CA GLN A 3 27.59 10.56 17.95
C GLN A 3 26.19 10.72 17.31
N GLN A 4 25.77 11.96 17.05
CA GLN A 4 24.48 12.30 16.41
C GLN A 4 24.40 11.93 14.91
N ASP A 5 25.52 11.85 14.21
CA ASP A 5 25.54 11.46 12.79
C ASP A 5 25.45 9.94 12.62
N SER A 6 25.99 9.19 13.58
CA SER A 6 25.87 7.72 13.65
C SER A 6 24.43 7.27 13.91
N ASP A 7 23.72 7.91 14.85
CA ASP A 7 22.34 7.55 15.19
C ASP A 7 21.36 7.83 14.02
N LYS A 8 21.58 8.91 13.28
CA LYS A 8 20.81 9.22 12.06
C LYS A 8 21.06 8.21 10.95
N ALA A 9 22.28 7.69 10.82
CA ALA A 9 22.62 6.69 9.82
C ALA A 9 21.98 5.32 10.12
N GLU A 10 21.97 4.90 11.39
CA GLU A 10 21.25 3.73 11.88
C GLU A 10 19.75 3.85 11.62
N PHE A 11 19.13 4.98 11.98
CA PHE A 11 17.70 5.21 11.73
C PHE A 11 17.37 5.19 10.24
N LYS A 12 18.23 5.77 9.39
CA LYS A 12 18.08 5.75 7.93
C LYS A 12 18.14 4.34 7.36
N LYS A 13 19.02 3.47 7.90
CA LYS A 13 19.17 2.06 7.51
C LYS A 13 17.89 1.25 7.75
N HIS A 14 17.16 1.54 8.84
CA HIS A 14 15.91 0.85 9.19
C HIS A 14 14.63 1.56 8.71
N SER A 15 14.73 2.80 8.21
CA SER A 15 13.58 3.58 7.75
C SER A 15 12.87 3.00 6.50
N SER A 16 13.60 2.28 5.65
CA SER A 16 13.08 1.79 4.36
C SER A 16 12.07 0.63 4.52
N PRO A 17 12.34 -0.43 5.30
CA PRO A 17 11.34 -1.47 5.59
C PRO A 17 10.07 -0.94 6.26
N LEU A 18 10.21 0.01 7.20
CA LEU A 18 9.07 0.60 7.90
C LEU A 18 8.17 1.39 6.93
N LYS A 19 8.76 2.23 6.08
CA LYS A 19 8.02 2.95 5.03
C LYS A 19 7.28 1.98 4.10
N ARG A 20 7.88 0.85 3.77
CA ARG A 20 7.26 -0.18 2.93
C ARG A 20 6.07 -0.85 3.62
N GLY A 21 6.20 -1.22 4.90
CA GLY A 21 5.10 -1.78 5.68
C GLY A 21 3.93 -0.81 5.82
N LEU A 22 4.23 0.46 6.10
CA LEU A 22 3.21 1.52 6.17
C LEU A 22 2.55 1.81 4.82
N LEU A 23 3.31 1.76 3.71
CA LEU A 23 2.75 1.88 2.36
C LEU A 23 1.75 0.76 2.06
N GLU A 24 2.08 -0.49 2.38
CA GLU A 24 1.15 -1.63 2.24
C GLU A 24 -0.14 -1.38 3.04
N PHE A 25 -0.02 -0.93 4.29
CA PHE A 25 -1.17 -0.61 5.14
C PHE A 25 -2.05 0.53 4.58
N ILE A 26 -1.44 1.61 4.12
CA ILE A 26 -2.16 2.77 3.58
C ILE A 26 -2.92 2.40 2.31
N ILE A 27 -2.31 1.57 1.45
CA ILE A 27 -2.97 1.06 0.25
C ILE A 27 -4.22 0.26 0.61
N LEU A 28 -4.12 -0.63 1.61
CA LEU A 28 -5.28 -1.39 2.08
C LEU A 28 -6.37 -0.47 2.64
N LYS A 29 -6.00 0.54 3.43
CA LYS A 29 -6.96 1.52 3.96
C LYS A 29 -7.61 2.38 2.89
N ALA A 30 -6.88 2.78 1.86
CA ALA A 30 -7.43 3.55 0.74
C ALA A 30 -8.47 2.72 -0.03
N ILE A 31 -8.17 1.45 -0.31
CA ILE A 31 -9.07 0.54 -1.05
C ILE A 31 -10.27 0.10 -0.19
N ASP A 32 -10.10 -0.01 1.14
CA ASP A 32 -11.19 -0.30 2.09
C ASP A 32 -12.20 0.85 2.16
N ALA A 33 -11.73 2.09 2.08
CA ALA A 33 -12.61 3.26 2.07
C ALA A 33 -13.41 3.37 0.76
N GLU A 34 -12.76 3.11 -0.39
CA GLU A 34 -13.40 3.16 -1.70
C GLU A 34 -12.67 2.26 -2.71
N SER A 35 -13.41 1.57 -3.58
CA SER A 35 -12.80 0.81 -4.67
C SER A 35 -12.15 1.74 -5.69
N MET A 36 -10.83 1.75 -5.75
CA MET A 36 -10.05 2.64 -6.61
C MET A 36 -9.43 1.90 -7.80
N TYR A 37 -9.31 2.58 -8.92
CA TYR A 37 -8.43 2.16 -10.01
C TYR A 37 -6.96 2.39 -9.62
N ALA A 38 -6.05 1.62 -10.22
CA ALA A 38 -4.62 1.73 -9.91
C ALA A 38 -4.05 3.13 -10.18
N ASP A 39 -4.54 3.84 -11.19
CA ASP A 39 -4.14 5.21 -11.51
C ASP A 39 -4.72 6.22 -10.52
N GLN A 40 -5.95 6.02 -10.03
CA GLN A 40 -6.51 6.81 -8.94
C GLN A 40 -5.70 6.63 -7.66
N LEU A 41 -5.31 5.40 -7.34
CA LEU A 41 -4.45 5.10 -6.19
C LEU A 41 -3.07 5.77 -6.34
N CYS A 42 -2.47 5.78 -7.53
CA CYS A 42 -1.25 6.55 -7.81
C CYS A 42 -1.44 8.04 -7.50
N ARG A 43 -2.53 8.64 -8.00
CA ARG A 43 -2.84 10.07 -7.79
C ARG A 43 -3.10 10.39 -6.32
N PHE A 44 -3.73 9.47 -5.58
CA PHE A 44 -3.93 9.57 -4.15
C PHE A 44 -2.59 9.55 -3.41
N LEU A 45 -1.77 8.53 -3.65
CA LEU A 45 -0.48 8.37 -2.97
C LEU A 45 0.48 9.52 -3.28
N ALA A 46 0.45 10.08 -4.49
CA ALA A 46 1.24 11.24 -4.88
C ALA A 46 1.01 12.49 -4.00
N LYS A 47 -0.15 12.59 -3.35
CA LYS A 47 -0.50 13.67 -2.42
C LYS A 47 -0.10 13.41 -0.97
N THR A 48 0.59 12.29 -0.70
CA THR A 48 0.97 11.84 0.65
C THR A 48 2.50 11.69 0.78
N ALA A 49 2.98 11.52 2.01
CA ALA A 49 4.38 11.16 2.27
C ALA A 49 4.79 9.77 1.73
N PHE A 50 3.83 9.02 1.18
CA PHE A 50 3.98 7.66 0.65
C PHE A 50 3.90 7.63 -0.88
N SER A 51 4.11 8.77 -1.54
CA SER A 51 4.28 8.84 -2.99
C SER A 51 5.30 7.80 -3.47
N CYS A 52 4.89 6.97 -4.42
CA CYS A 52 5.72 5.92 -4.96
C CYS A 52 5.52 5.81 -6.49
N PRO A 53 6.56 5.40 -7.23
CA PRO A 53 6.45 5.25 -8.67
C PRO A 53 5.60 4.01 -9.02
N PRO A 54 5.02 3.94 -10.23
CA PRO A 54 4.25 2.78 -10.69
C PRO A 54 5.03 1.46 -10.60
N GLY A 55 6.35 1.51 -10.84
CA GLY A 55 7.24 0.35 -10.71
C GLY A 55 7.34 -0.22 -9.29
N THR A 56 6.93 0.52 -8.27
CA THR A 56 6.81 0.04 -6.88
C THR A 56 5.37 -0.37 -6.55
N LEU A 57 4.39 0.42 -7.01
CA LEU A 57 2.98 0.17 -6.70
C LEU A 57 2.47 -1.14 -7.29
N TYR A 58 2.69 -1.39 -8.59
CA TYR A 58 2.12 -2.58 -9.23
C TYR A 58 2.63 -3.91 -8.66
N PRO A 59 3.95 -4.09 -8.39
CA PRO A 59 4.42 -5.29 -7.70
C PRO A 59 3.81 -5.48 -6.31
N LEU A 60 3.58 -4.38 -5.58
CA LEU A 60 2.97 -4.39 -4.26
C LEU A 60 1.50 -4.81 -4.34
N LEU A 61 0.73 -4.24 -5.28
CA LEU A 61 -0.65 -4.66 -5.53
C LEU A 61 -0.73 -6.14 -5.89
N ARG A 62 0.15 -6.62 -6.78
CA ARG A 62 0.23 -8.04 -7.14
C ARG A 62 0.50 -8.93 -5.93
N LYS A 63 1.39 -8.51 -5.03
CA LYS A 63 1.66 -9.22 -3.77
C LYS A 63 0.39 -9.29 -2.91
N LEU A 64 -0.28 -8.15 -2.70
CA LEU A 64 -1.52 -8.09 -1.91
C LEU A 64 -2.64 -8.96 -2.49
N THR A 65 -2.78 -9.00 -3.83
CA THR A 65 -3.74 -9.89 -4.51
C THR A 65 -3.38 -11.36 -4.28
N LYS A 66 -2.12 -11.74 -4.45
CA LYS A 66 -1.66 -13.11 -4.18
C LYS A 66 -1.86 -13.55 -2.73
N SER A 67 -1.75 -12.60 -1.80
CA SER A 67 -2.01 -12.84 -0.38
C SER A 67 -3.51 -12.83 -0.03
N GLY A 68 -4.40 -12.58 -0.99
CA GLY A 68 -5.84 -12.59 -0.77
C GLY A 68 -6.40 -11.34 -0.09
N TYR A 69 -5.61 -10.28 0.09
CA TYR A 69 -6.08 -9.06 0.77
C TYR A 69 -6.93 -8.16 -0.13
N ILE A 70 -6.72 -8.21 -1.45
CA ILE A 70 -7.46 -7.43 -2.44
C ILE A 70 -7.80 -8.29 -3.67
N VAL A 71 -8.85 -7.95 -4.39
CA VAL A 71 -9.25 -8.64 -5.61
C VAL A 71 -9.24 -7.69 -6.80
N HIS A 72 -8.48 -8.05 -7.83
CA HIS A 72 -8.44 -7.30 -9.07
C HIS A 72 -9.60 -7.73 -9.97
N HIS A 73 -10.51 -6.82 -10.33
CA HIS A 73 -11.56 -7.08 -11.31
C HIS A 73 -11.10 -6.56 -12.68
N SER A 74 -11.09 -7.45 -13.66
CA SER A 74 -10.59 -7.16 -15.01
C SER A 74 -11.69 -6.79 -16.01
N ASP A 75 -12.95 -6.81 -15.59
CA ASP A 75 -14.10 -6.57 -16.46
C ASP A 75 -14.36 -5.06 -16.58
N ASP A 76 -14.00 -4.54 -17.75
CA ASP A 76 -14.06 -3.15 -18.22
C ASP A 76 -13.42 -2.09 -17.32
N ALA A 77 -12.15 -1.82 -17.64
CA ALA A 77 -11.21 -0.94 -16.95
C ALA A 77 -10.80 -1.42 -15.55
N ARG A 78 -9.51 -1.25 -15.24
CA ARG A 78 -8.71 -1.86 -14.16
C ARG A 78 -9.19 -1.53 -12.72
N LYS A 79 -10.34 -2.02 -12.29
CA LYS A 79 -10.93 -1.72 -10.98
C LYS A 79 -10.38 -2.66 -9.91
N ILE A 80 -9.78 -2.10 -8.85
CA ILE A 80 -9.37 -2.88 -7.68
C ILE A 80 -10.55 -2.86 -6.70
N SER A 81 -11.08 -4.04 -6.38
CA SER A 81 -12.23 -4.23 -5.50
C SER A 81 -11.86 -5.09 -4.30
N HIS A 82 -12.54 -4.83 -3.20
CA HIS A 82 -12.21 -5.31 -1.86
C HIS A 82 -12.95 -6.62 -1.52
N ALA A 83 -12.78 -7.67 -2.32
CA ALA A 83 -13.57 -8.90 -2.11
C ALA A 83 -13.03 -9.86 -1.02
N HIS A 84 -12.32 -9.38 0.00
CA HIS A 84 -11.90 -10.25 1.12
C HIS A 84 -11.87 -9.60 2.51
N ILE A 85 -11.51 -8.32 2.62
CA ILE A 85 -11.50 -7.64 3.94
C ILE A 85 -12.94 -7.42 4.45
N GLN A 86 -13.95 -7.34 3.58
CA GLN A 86 -15.36 -7.36 4.02
C GLN A 86 -15.70 -8.68 4.73
N ALA A 87 -15.26 -9.82 4.19
CA ALA A 87 -15.45 -11.13 4.81
C ALA A 87 -14.67 -11.30 6.13
N MET A 88 -13.59 -10.52 6.35
CA MET A 88 -12.92 -10.44 7.65
C MET A 88 -13.63 -9.49 8.62
N ARG A 89 -14.21 -8.38 8.13
CA ARG A 89 -15.01 -7.44 8.94
C ARG A 89 -16.26 -8.11 9.50
N ASP A 90 -16.93 -8.93 8.70
CA ASP A 90 -18.14 -9.66 9.08
C ASP A 90 -17.88 -10.82 10.07
N ARG A 91 -16.61 -11.23 10.25
CA ARG A 91 -16.21 -12.28 11.21
C ARG A 91 -15.84 -11.74 12.60
N TYR A 92 -15.70 -10.43 12.75
CA TYR A 92 -15.30 -9.79 14.01
C TYR A 92 -16.24 -8.63 14.43
N GLN A 93 -17.44 -8.56 13.84
CA GLN A 93 -18.60 -7.84 14.39
C GLN A 93 -19.58 -8.84 14.99
#